data_AF-A0A2W2CUJ4-F1
#
_entry.id   AF-A0A2W2CUJ4-F1
#
_cell.length_a   1.000
_cell.length_b   1.000
_cell.length_c   1.000
_cell.angle_alpha   90.00
_cell.angle_beta   90.00
_cell.angle_gamma   90.00
#
_symmetry.space_group_name_H-M   'P 1'
#
loop_
_entity.id
_entity.type
_entity.pdbx_description
1 polymer ?
#
loop_
_entity_poly.entity_id
_entity_poly.type
_entity_poly.pdbx_seq_one_letter_code
_entity_poly.pdbx_strand_id
1 'polypeptide(L)'
;MSPTPMVVATRPFAIEPLTNVMLPDGIFDNALYQLRIACHYTNTSGVDLTNVTLYLESVGDPGIVVTGQTYTFARIPAGASVLVSWAANFQHAVPGKPLVSFVARADGHTSARTIRQIFVSQTRYDQATDTYSVTIPEGRLELSKPTVIAPSKDQVWFPGEKPGDNKERPPWTGPYVPTGCTLVWVPNPAYAGTHGELPFDDPWWKVLGWIVFVIAALVGIIAAAVGAGTFNVGVKGKFDETEPGLGIECCSPAPGGGLKGGVTVAGVAGVIASVALAVGLADDADPHWRGQAATPPAPGELTTAEEVQARWRLLDEPHAGRAYRTDVTWEYQRITTGKTYRYGVSEQQTNVHVTEDVKIVTPDTVASPGQLWVRATFVRPGAKPYQGPELYAFALFRAPQGLYFLVPLTDDGVGFDARAGDGEYTAGLHLREALPELKKAGQEPYGIWKVFVFAQDVNLVPPGTPAEIAAQTIGGFFVASAIQLTFDPQQPCPLEAQGSIKVV
;
A
#
# COMPACT_ATOMS: atom_id res chain seq x y z
N MET A 1 13.93 27.23 26.94
CA MET A 1 12.73 26.76 26.21
C MET A 1 12.88 25.25 26.05
N SER A 2 11.81 24.49 26.28
CA SER A 2 11.82 23.04 26.06
C SER A 2 11.69 22.73 24.55
N PRO A 3 12.16 21.55 24.09
CA PRO A 3 11.87 21.09 22.74
C PRO A 3 10.37 21.02 22.46
N THR A 4 9.97 21.26 21.21
CA THR A 4 8.58 21.09 20.74
C THR A 4 8.14 19.67 21.05
N PRO A 5 7.05 19.45 21.81
CA PRO A 5 6.60 18.12 22.22
C PRO A 5 5.84 17.44 21.07
N MET A 6 6.55 17.20 19.97
CA MET A 6 6.05 16.47 18.81
C MET A 6 7.04 15.40 18.39
N VAL A 7 6.52 14.23 18.04
CA VAL A 7 7.33 13.09 17.62
C VAL A 7 6.69 12.38 16.44
N VAL A 8 7.52 11.85 15.54
CA VAL A 8 7.09 10.82 14.61
C VAL A 8 7.19 9.49 15.34
N ALA A 9 6.10 8.97 15.93
CA ALA A 9 6.19 7.80 16.81
C ALA A 9 6.46 6.50 16.03
N THR A 10 5.83 6.38 14.88
CA THR A 10 5.81 5.15 14.07
C THR A 10 6.77 5.25 12.88
N ARG A 11 6.90 4.15 12.15
CA ARG A 11 7.72 4.08 10.96
C ARG A 11 7.12 4.95 9.84
N PRO A 12 7.94 5.76 9.12
CA PRO A 12 7.50 6.39 7.88
C PRO A 12 7.21 5.34 6.81
N PHE A 13 6.22 5.59 5.96
CA PHE A 13 5.78 4.64 4.95
C PHE A 13 5.77 5.27 3.55
N ALA A 14 5.90 4.42 2.54
CA ALA A 14 5.90 4.82 1.13
C ALA A 14 4.48 4.91 0.57
N ILE A 15 4.18 6.00 -0.15
CA ILE A 15 2.94 6.14 -0.95
C ILE A 15 3.32 6.32 -2.42
N GLU A 16 2.72 5.56 -3.32
CA GLU A 16 2.85 5.78 -4.76
C GLU A 16 1.94 6.95 -5.17
N PRO A 17 2.49 8.05 -5.71
CA PRO A 17 1.76 9.31 -5.84
C PRO A 17 0.63 9.32 -6.88
N LEU A 18 0.64 8.43 -7.88
CA LEU A 18 -0.37 8.40 -8.94
C LEU A 18 -1.64 7.65 -8.52
N THR A 19 -1.47 6.50 -7.87
CA THR A 19 -2.53 5.67 -7.33
C THR A 19 -2.93 6.07 -5.92
N ASN A 20 -2.04 6.77 -5.19
CA ASN A 20 -2.21 7.16 -3.79
C ASN A 20 -2.30 5.96 -2.83
N VAL A 21 -1.78 4.82 -3.23
CA VAL A 21 -1.69 3.58 -2.45
C VAL A 21 -0.42 3.59 -1.60
N MET A 22 -0.54 3.17 -0.34
CA MET A 22 0.61 2.85 0.51
C MET A 22 1.22 1.50 0.11
N LEU A 23 2.54 1.43 -0.03
CA LEU A 23 3.25 0.18 -0.34
C LEU A 23 3.24 -0.78 0.87
N PRO A 24 3.33 -2.09 0.63
CA PRO A 24 3.40 -3.12 1.68
C PRO A 24 4.43 -2.79 2.77
N ASP A 25 3.96 -2.85 4.01
CA ASP A 25 4.71 -2.55 5.24
C ASP A 25 5.43 -1.19 5.26
N GLY A 26 5.03 -0.28 4.38
CA GLY A 26 5.68 1.01 4.19
C GLY A 26 7.08 0.94 3.57
N ILE A 27 7.49 -0.19 3.00
CA ILE A 27 8.79 -0.36 2.33
C ILE A 27 8.85 0.50 1.07
N PHE A 28 9.97 1.18 0.88
CA PHE A 28 10.27 1.98 -0.31
C PHE A 28 11.01 1.12 -1.32
N ASP A 29 10.49 0.98 -2.54
CA ASP A 29 11.19 0.22 -3.58
C ASP A 29 11.65 1.12 -4.73
N ASN A 30 12.93 1.05 -5.07
CA ASN A 30 13.51 1.88 -6.12
C ASN A 30 13.13 1.47 -7.56
N ALA A 31 12.31 0.44 -7.77
CA ALA A 31 11.65 0.20 -9.05
C ALA A 31 10.59 1.28 -9.35
N LEU A 32 10.01 1.87 -8.30
CA LEU A 32 9.11 3.01 -8.35
C LEU A 32 9.91 4.27 -8.04
N TYR A 33 10.37 4.97 -9.08
CA TYR A 33 11.32 6.08 -8.89
C TYR A 33 10.74 7.23 -8.09
N GLN A 34 9.45 7.53 -8.22
CA GLN A 34 8.80 8.63 -7.51
C GLN A 34 7.88 8.05 -6.45
N LEU A 35 8.22 8.29 -5.19
CA LEU A 35 7.41 7.89 -4.04
C LEU A 35 7.23 9.09 -3.10
N ARG A 36 6.24 9.03 -2.23
CA ARG A 36 6.15 9.95 -1.09
C ARG A 36 6.61 9.26 0.17
N ILE A 37 7.49 9.92 0.93
CA ILE A 37 7.80 9.58 2.31
C ILE A 37 6.69 10.18 3.17
N ALA A 38 5.83 9.35 3.75
CA ALA A 38 4.73 9.78 4.60
C ALA A 38 4.96 9.37 6.06
N CYS A 39 4.47 10.18 7.00
CA CYS A 39 4.54 9.86 8.42
C CYS A 39 3.47 10.61 9.22
N HIS A 40 3.18 10.10 10.42
CA HIS A 40 2.32 10.76 11.40
C HIS A 40 3.17 11.50 12.44
N TYR A 41 2.89 12.78 12.62
CA TYR A 41 3.46 13.60 13.70
C TYR A 41 2.46 13.73 14.83
N THR A 42 2.81 13.22 16.01
CA THR A 42 1.95 13.25 17.20
C THR A 42 2.36 14.37 18.14
N ASN A 43 1.42 15.21 18.55
CA ASN A 43 1.58 16.11 19.69
C ASN A 43 1.51 15.29 20.99
N THR A 44 2.64 15.14 21.66
CA THR A 44 2.77 14.31 22.87
C THR A 44 2.48 15.07 24.16
N SER A 45 2.14 16.36 24.07
CA SER A 45 1.80 17.17 25.23
C SER A 45 0.30 17.09 25.57
N GLY A 46 -0.03 17.48 26.81
CA GLY A 46 -1.42 17.63 27.26
C GLY A 46 -2.05 18.98 26.88
N VAL A 47 -1.44 19.75 25.99
CA VAL A 47 -1.93 21.07 25.55
C VAL A 47 -1.85 21.20 24.03
N ASP A 48 -2.62 22.13 23.49
CA ASP A 48 -2.55 22.44 22.07
C ASP A 48 -1.24 23.15 21.74
N LEU A 49 -0.66 22.81 20.59
CA LEU A 49 0.48 23.51 20.03
C LEU A 49 0.00 24.50 18.97
N THR A 50 0.60 25.70 18.93
CA THR A 50 0.27 26.76 17.97
C THR A 50 1.43 27.08 17.04
N ASN A 51 1.12 27.55 15.84
CA ASN A 51 2.08 27.89 14.78
C ASN A 51 3.11 26.77 14.54
N VAL A 52 2.60 25.55 14.43
CA VAL A 52 3.44 24.38 14.26
C VAL A 52 3.99 24.35 12.84
N THR A 53 5.30 24.10 12.72
CA THR A 53 5.98 23.91 11.45
C THR A 53 6.65 22.54 11.43
N LEU A 54 6.34 21.73 10.42
CA LEU A 54 6.88 20.37 10.23
C LEU A 54 7.62 20.29 8.90
N TYR A 55 8.83 19.73 8.91
CA TYR A 55 9.59 19.49 7.68
C TYR A 55 10.51 18.28 7.79
N LEU A 56 10.87 17.71 6.64
CA LEU A 56 11.93 16.71 6.51
C LEU A 56 13.25 17.46 6.28
N GLU A 57 14.21 17.26 7.18
CA GLU A 57 15.50 17.95 7.16
C GLU A 57 16.52 17.25 6.26
N SER A 58 16.64 15.92 6.38
CA SER A 58 17.60 15.13 5.60
C SER A 58 17.23 13.66 5.53
N VAL A 59 17.81 12.97 4.54
CA VAL A 59 17.82 11.51 4.40
C VAL A 59 19.27 11.05 4.34
N GLY A 60 19.59 9.94 5.00
CA GLY A 60 20.96 9.42 5.12
C GLY A 60 21.51 8.75 3.86
N ASP A 61 20.65 8.42 2.90
CA ASP A 61 21.07 7.91 1.59
C ASP A 61 21.09 9.07 0.56
N PRO A 62 22.26 9.42 -0.01
CA PRO A 62 22.37 10.48 -1.01
C PRO A 62 21.67 10.14 -2.34
N GLY A 63 21.33 8.87 -2.58
CA GLY A 63 20.53 8.42 -3.71
C GLY A 63 19.05 8.77 -3.61
N ILE A 64 18.58 9.21 -2.43
CA ILE A 64 17.21 9.65 -2.18
C ILE A 64 17.13 11.17 -2.25
N VAL A 65 16.47 11.70 -3.28
CA VAL A 65 16.33 13.15 -3.48
C VAL A 65 14.93 13.60 -3.06
N VAL A 66 14.83 14.24 -1.90
CA VAL A 66 13.55 14.76 -1.37
C VAL A 66 13.25 16.14 -1.93
N THR A 67 12.00 16.35 -2.33
CA THR A 67 11.47 17.69 -2.63
C THR A 67 11.15 18.38 -1.31
N GLY A 68 11.94 19.40 -0.97
CA GLY A 68 11.76 20.17 0.27
C GLY A 68 10.36 20.78 0.34
N GLN A 69 9.64 20.45 1.41
CA GLN A 69 8.32 20.99 1.70
C GLN A 69 8.20 21.24 3.21
N THR A 70 7.61 22.37 3.56
CA THR A 70 7.31 22.73 4.94
C THR A 70 5.81 22.78 5.12
N TYR A 71 5.31 22.06 6.12
CA TYR A 71 3.91 22.07 6.50
C TYR A 71 3.71 22.98 7.69
N THR A 72 2.70 23.83 7.63
CA THR A 72 2.37 24.78 8.71
C THR A 72 0.95 24.55 9.19
N PHE A 73 0.78 24.45 10.50
CA PHE A 73 -0.50 24.30 11.16
C PHE A 73 -0.69 25.43 12.15
N ALA A 74 -1.81 26.15 12.07
CA ALA A 74 -2.13 27.20 13.03
C ALA A 74 -2.25 26.62 14.46
N ARG A 75 -2.81 25.42 14.56
CA ARG A 75 -2.99 24.67 15.81
C ARG A 75 -2.93 23.17 15.54
N ILE A 76 -2.29 22.42 16.43
CA ILE A 76 -2.42 20.95 16.51
C ILE A 76 -2.91 20.62 17.93
N PRO A 77 -4.09 19.96 18.09
CA PRO A 77 -4.63 19.65 19.40
C PRO A 77 -3.72 18.76 20.26
N ALA A 78 -3.91 18.79 21.58
CA ALA A 78 -3.26 17.84 22.49
C ALA A 78 -3.54 16.38 22.07
N GLY A 79 -2.50 15.54 21.99
CA GLY A 79 -2.62 14.13 21.60
C GLY A 79 -2.87 13.86 20.11
N ALA A 80 -3.14 14.88 19.29
CA ALA A 80 -3.45 14.72 17.88
C ALA A 80 -2.26 14.22 17.06
N SER A 81 -2.54 13.45 16.01
CA SER A 81 -1.55 12.98 15.04
C SER A 81 -1.90 13.44 13.63
N VAL A 82 -1.05 14.29 13.03
CA VAL A 82 -1.27 14.80 11.67
C VAL A 82 -0.45 14.01 10.65
N LEU A 83 -1.06 13.67 9.52
CA LEU A 83 -0.38 13.00 8.39
C LEU A 83 0.28 14.05 7.48
N VAL A 84 1.56 13.88 7.22
CA VAL A 84 2.33 14.70 6.29
C VAL A 84 3.18 13.82 5.38
N SER A 85 3.50 14.32 4.17
CA SER A 85 4.30 13.55 3.21
C SER A 85 5.22 14.41 2.36
N TRP A 86 6.32 13.85 1.85
CA TRP A 86 7.25 14.54 0.97
C TRP A 86 7.48 13.72 -0.29
N ALA A 87 7.35 14.35 -1.46
CA ALA A 87 7.73 13.71 -2.71
C ALA A 87 9.25 13.49 -2.72
N ALA A 88 9.69 12.31 -3.13
CA ALA A 88 11.09 11.96 -3.20
C ALA A 88 11.39 11.03 -4.39
N ASN A 89 12.57 11.20 -4.96
CA ASN A 89 13.09 10.35 -6.01
C ASN A 89 14.01 9.28 -5.43
N PHE A 90 13.68 8.01 -5.65
CA PHE A 90 14.38 6.81 -5.20
C PHE A 90 15.18 6.12 -6.31
N GLN A 91 15.23 6.66 -7.53
CA GLN A 91 15.87 6.01 -8.70
C GLN A 91 17.32 5.54 -8.44
N HIS A 92 18.05 6.27 -7.59
CA HIS A 92 19.45 5.98 -7.25
C HIS A 92 19.62 5.52 -5.79
N ALA A 93 18.52 5.26 -5.08
CA ALA A 93 18.56 4.80 -3.70
C ALA A 93 19.16 3.38 -3.62
N VAL A 94 20.01 3.18 -2.63
CA VAL A 94 20.69 1.91 -2.37
C VAL A 94 19.81 1.06 -1.45
N PRO A 95 19.72 -0.26 -1.69
CA PRO A 95 19.07 -1.16 -0.74
C PRO A 95 19.64 -1.00 0.67
N GLY A 96 18.79 -0.76 1.65
CA GLY A 96 19.28 -0.33 2.94
C GLY A 96 18.23 0.07 3.95
N LYS A 97 18.75 0.52 5.10
CA LYS A 97 18.03 1.00 6.27
C LYS A 97 18.33 2.49 6.52
N PRO A 98 18.16 3.40 5.55
CA PRO A 98 18.60 4.79 5.74
C PRO A 98 17.79 5.50 6.83
N LEU A 99 18.45 6.41 7.53
CA LEU A 99 17.82 7.26 8.53
C LEU A 99 17.26 8.53 7.88
N VAL A 100 16.09 8.95 8.34
CA VAL A 100 15.40 10.18 7.93
C VAL A 100 15.25 11.08 9.15
N SER A 101 15.62 12.35 8.99
CA SER A 101 15.52 13.39 10.02
C SER A 101 14.27 14.24 9.79
N PHE A 102 13.38 14.22 10.77
CA PHE A 102 12.12 14.95 10.82
C PHE A 102 12.24 16.06 11.87
N VAL A 103 11.78 17.27 11.56
CA VAL A 103 11.85 18.41 12.50
C VAL A 103 10.48 19.05 12.70
N ALA A 104 10.13 19.26 13.97
CA ALA A 104 8.97 20.03 14.40
C ALA A 104 9.40 21.31 15.13
N ARG A 105 8.64 22.38 14.94
CA ARG A 105 8.74 23.66 15.66
C ARG A 105 7.34 24.11 16.05
N ALA A 106 7.21 24.78 17.19
CA ALA A 106 5.97 25.39 17.66
C ALA A 106 6.29 26.61 18.54
N ASP A 107 5.33 27.51 18.73
CA ASP A 107 5.51 28.69 19.56
C ASP A 107 5.89 28.33 21.01
N GLY A 108 6.78 29.13 21.62
CA GLY A 108 7.23 28.91 23.00
C GLY A 108 8.21 27.74 23.20
N HIS A 109 8.54 27.01 22.12
CA HIS A 109 9.42 25.85 22.14
C HIS A 109 10.63 26.00 21.22
N THR A 110 11.71 25.28 21.52
CA THR A 110 12.81 25.08 20.56
C THR A 110 12.48 23.95 19.60
N SER A 111 13.10 23.90 18.43
CA SER A 111 12.91 22.80 17.48
C SER A 111 13.19 21.43 18.12
N ALA A 112 12.34 20.45 17.80
CA ALA A 112 12.57 19.05 18.14
C ALA A 112 12.83 18.24 16.87
N ARG A 113 13.83 17.33 16.95
CA ARG A 113 14.18 16.42 15.86
C ARG A 113 13.77 15.01 16.23
N THR A 114 13.13 14.31 15.30
CA THR A 114 12.87 12.87 15.37
C THR A 114 13.61 12.18 14.23
N ILE A 115 14.43 11.19 14.55
CA ILE A 115 15.12 10.38 13.54
C ILE A 115 14.41 9.03 13.43
N ARG A 116 14.08 8.61 12.22
CA ARG A 116 13.47 7.30 11.95
C ARG A 116 14.19 6.57 10.84
N GLN A 117 14.18 5.25 10.93
CA GLN A 117 14.65 4.39 9.87
C GLN A 117 13.52 4.17 8.86
N ILE A 118 13.86 4.19 7.57
CA ILE A 118 13.02 3.66 6.50
C ILE A 118 13.73 2.47 5.87
N PHE A 119 12.98 1.66 5.13
CA PHE A 119 13.50 0.47 4.45
C PHE A 119 13.43 0.67 2.97
N VAL A 120 14.56 0.48 2.30
CA VAL A 120 14.69 0.65 0.86
C VAL A 120 15.05 -0.69 0.24
N SER A 121 14.17 -1.24 -0.59
CA SER A 121 14.44 -2.43 -1.40
C SER A 121 14.75 -2.05 -2.84
N GLN A 122 15.34 -3.00 -3.56
CA GLN A 122 15.55 -2.89 -5.00
C GLN A 122 14.89 -4.04 -5.73
N THR A 123 13.79 -3.77 -6.43
CA THR A 123 13.16 -4.73 -7.33
C THR A 123 13.70 -4.59 -8.76
N ARG A 124 14.11 -5.70 -9.36
CA ARG A 124 14.52 -5.80 -10.77
C ARG A 124 13.85 -6.99 -11.41
N TYR A 125 13.67 -6.94 -12.73
CA TYR A 125 13.21 -8.09 -13.50
C TYR A 125 14.22 -8.49 -14.56
N ASP A 126 14.49 -9.79 -14.64
CA ASP A 126 15.28 -10.40 -15.68
C ASP A 126 14.37 -11.06 -16.71
N GLN A 127 14.39 -10.54 -17.94
CA GLN A 127 13.60 -11.05 -19.05
C GLN A 127 14.08 -12.42 -19.56
N ALA A 128 15.37 -12.74 -19.42
CA ALA A 128 15.90 -14.00 -19.91
C ALA A 128 15.40 -15.20 -19.07
N THR A 129 15.18 -14.97 -17.78
CA THR A 129 14.77 -15.97 -16.81
C THR A 129 13.33 -15.80 -16.34
N ASP A 130 12.62 -14.75 -16.79
CA ASP A 130 11.26 -14.39 -16.36
C ASP A 130 11.15 -14.36 -14.83
N THR A 131 12.14 -13.73 -14.20
CA THR A 131 12.33 -13.74 -12.75
C THR A 131 12.42 -12.32 -12.22
N TYR A 132 11.65 -12.04 -11.17
CA TYR A 132 11.79 -10.84 -10.38
C TYR A 132 12.82 -11.08 -9.27
N SER A 133 13.56 -10.05 -8.90
CA SER A 133 14.47 -10.10 -7.77
C SER A 133 14.32 -8.87 -6.91
N VAL A 134 14.18 -9.08 -5.60
CA VAL A 134 14.16 -8.05 -4.58
C VAL A 134 15.45 -8.17 -3.78
N THR A 135 16.28 -7.14 -3.84
CA THR A 135 17.56 -7.08 -3.11
C THR A 135 17.44 -6.16 -1.91
N ILE A 136 17.93 -6.64 -0.78
CA ILE A 136 18.01 -5.94 0.52
C ILE A 136 19.40 -6.22 1.15
N PRO A 137 19.77 -5.56 2.26
CA PRO A 137 21.07 -5.80 2.91
C PRO A 137 21.31 -7.26 3.31
N GLU A 138 20.28 -7.92 3.82
CA GLU A 138 20.35 -9.29 4.36
C GLU A 138 20.41 -10.38 3.27
N GLY A 139 20.15 -10.01 2.00
CA GLY A 139 20.15 -10.97 0.90
C GLY A 139 19.27 -10.57 -0.27
N ARG A 140 18.90 -11.56 -1.06
CA ARG A 140 18.09 -11.39 -2.27
C ARG A 140 17.00 -12.44 -2.33
N LEU A 141 15.77 -11.99 -2.52
CA LEU A 141 14.63 -12.86 -2.82
C LEU A 141 14.39 -12.85 -4.33
N GLU A 142 14.38 -14.02 -4.96
CA GLU A 142 13.95 -14.20 -6.34
C GLU A 142 12.52 -14.74 -6.36
N LEU A 143 11.69 -14.21 -7.28
CA LEU A 143 10.33 -14.66 -7.52
C LEU A 143 10.20 -15.08 -8.98
N SER A 144 9.84 -16.33 -9.21
CA SER A 144 9.65 -16.90 -10.54
C SER A 144 8.36 -17.72 -10.62
N LYS A 145 7.99 -18.08 -11.85
CA LYS A 145 6.81 -18.91 -12.17
C LYS A 145 5.50 -18.42 -11.49
N PRO A 146 5.21 -17.10 -11.51
CA PRO A 146 3.97 -16.60 -10.94
C PRO A 146 2.78 -17.16 -11.72
N THR A 147 1.83 -17.77 -11.02
CA THR A 147 0.51 -18.10 -11.56
C THR A 147 -0.50 -17.09 -11.03
N VAL A 148 -1.44 -16.71 -11.88
CA VAL A 148 -2.44 -15.68 -11.57
C VAL A 148 -3.80 -16.05 -12.15
N ILE A 149 -4.87 -15.63 -11.47
CA ILE A 149 -6.17 -15.43 -12.09
C ILE A 149 -6.06 -14.12 -12.87
N ALA A 150 -6.11 -14.26 -14.20
CA ALA A 150 -6.06 -13.14 -15.11
C ALA A 150 -7.43 -12.45 -15.22
N PRO A 151 -7.45 -11.15 -15.50
CA PRO A 151 -8.67 -10.41 -15.81
C PRO A 151 -9.25 -10.84 -17.17
N SER A 152 -10.54 -10.56 -17.39
CA SER A 152 -11.19 -10.94 -18.64
C SER A 152 -10.55 -10.28 -19.87
N LYS A 153 -10.27 -11.07 -20.90
CA LYS A 153 -9.61 -10.60 -22.13
C LYS A 153 -10.42 -9.55 -22.90
N ASP A 154 -11.74 -9.55 -22.71
CA ASP A 154 -12.66 -8.64 -23.39
C ASP A 154 -12.84 -7.31 -22.64
N GLN A 155 -12.37 -7.21 -21.39
CA GLN A 155 -12.48 -6.02 -20.55
C GLN A 155 -11.10 -5.41 -20.27
N VAL A 156 -10.76 -4.35 -21.00
CA VAL A 156 -9.53 -3.56 -20.77
C VAL A 156 -9.85 -2.21 -20.15
N TRP A 157 -9.05 -1.80 -19.17
CA TRP A 157 -9.19 -0.50 -18.53
C TRP A 157 -8.32 0.55 -19.20
N PHE A 158 -8.91 1.74 -19.41
CA PHE A 158 -8.20 2.93 -19.84
C PHE A 158 -8.32 4.04 -18.78
N PRO A 159 -7.22 4.71 -18.43
CA PRO A 159 -7.28 5.93 -17.64
C PRO A 159 -7.86 7.07 -18.49
N GLY A 160 -9.16 7.36 -18.33
CA GLY A 160 -9.87 8.41 -19.07
C GLY A 160 -10.55 7.91 -20.35
N GLU A 161 -10.83 8.83 -21.28
CA GLU A 161 -11.37 8.45 -22.59
C GLU A 161 -10.37 7.56 -23.33
N LYS A 162 -10.88 6.48 -23.94
CA LYS A 162 -10.09 5.62 -24.82
C LYS A 162 -9.40 6.53 -25.85
N PRO A 163 -8.06 6.49 -25.97
CA PRO A 163 -7.40 7.19 -27.05
C PRO A 163 -8.08 6.79 -28.36
N GLY A 164 -8.22 7.70 -29.32
CA GLY A 164 -8.53 7.30 -30.70
C GLY A 164 -7.46 6.34 -31.25
N ASP A 165 -7.31 6.20 -32.57
CA ASP A 165 -6.30 5.32 -33.17
C ASP A 165 -4.82 5.62 -32.78
N ASN A 166 -4.56 6.63 -31.94
CA ASN A 166 -3.26 6.94 -31.38
C ASN A 166 -2.83 5.97 -30.26
N LYS A 167 -1.85 5.12 -30.60
CA LYS A 167 -1.27 4.02 -29.82
C LYS A 167 -0.39 4.42 -28.61
N GLU A 168 -0.43 5.67 -28.14
CA GLU A 168 0.56 6.16 -27.17
C GLU A 168 0.33 5.66 -25.74
N ARG A 169 -0.89 5.23 -25.40
CA ARG A 169 -1.22 4.69 -24.07
C ARG A 169 -1.73 3.25 -24.18
N PRO A 170 -0.98 2.25 -23.69
CA PRO A 170 -1.49 0.89 -23.65
C PRO A 170 -2.65 0.79 -22.64
N PRO A 171 -3.65 -0.06 -22.87
CA PRO A 171 -4.62 -0.40 -21.84
C PRO A 171 -3.93 -1.02 -20.63
N TRP A 172 -4.49 -0.82 -19.44
CA TRP A 172 -4.19 -1.69 -18.32
C TRP A 172 -5.10 -2.91 -18.41
N THR A 173 -4.49 -4.09 -18.35
CA THR A 173 -5.23 -5.35 -18.46
C THR A 173 -5.74 -5.84 -17.11
N GLY A 174 -5.11 -5.47 -15.98
CA GLY A 174 -5.39 -5.97 -14.61
C GLY A 174 -6.79 -5.70 -14.01
N PRO A 175 -7.05 -6.13 -12.76
CA PRO A 175 -6.15 -6.73 -11.77
C PRO A 175 -5.77 -8.20 -12.05
N TYR A 176 -4.56 -8.58 -11.64
CA TYR A 176 -4.08 -9.96 -11.65
C TYR A 176 -4.02 -10.47 -10.20
N VAL A 177 -4.72 -11.56 -9.91
CA VAL A 177 -4.77 -12.13 -8.56
C VAL A 177 -3.80 -13.30 -8.48
N PRO A 178 -2.71 -13.24 -7.70
CA PRO A 178 -1.75 -14.33 -7.64
C PRO A 178 -2.35 -15.57 -6.98
N THR A 179 -2.03 -16.74 -7.54
CA THR A 179 -2.42 -18.09 -7.06
C THR A 179 -1.21 -18.98 -6.80
N GLY A 180 -0.01 -18.49 -7.05
CA GLY A 180 1.19 -19.28 -6.82
C GLY A 180 2.45 -18.62 -7.33
N CYS A 181 3.58 -19.06 -6.79
CA CYS A 181 4.91 -18.61 -7.19
C CYS A 181 5.99 -19.56 -6.66
N THR A 182 7.20 -19.38 -7.16
CA THR A 182 8.42 -19.91 -6.54
C THR A 182 9.22 -18.75 -5.99
N LEU A 183 9.51 -18.79 -4.69
CA LEU A 183 10.34 -17.82 -3.98
C LEU A 183 11.68 -18.48 -3.64
N VAL A 184 12.79 -17.87 -4.02
CA VAL A 184 14.13 -18.35 -3.66
C VAL A 184 14.85 -17.26 -2.87
N TRP A 185 15.10 -17.52 -1.59
CA TRP A 185 15.88 -16.65 -0.72
C TRP A 185 17.36 -17.04 -0.75
N VAL A 186 18.22 -16.08 -1.07
CA VAL A 186 19.67 -16.21 -1.01
C VAL A 186 20.20 -15.24 0.04
N PRO A 187 20.55 -15.72 1.25
CA PRO A 187 21.06 -14.87 2.32
C PRO A 187 22.47 -14.34 2.01
N ASN A 188 22.79 -13.16 2.54
CA ASN A 188 24.11 -12.56 2.42
C ASN A 188 24.58 -11.98 3.77
N PRO A 189 25.52 -12.65 4.48
CA PRO A 189 26.19 -13.90 4.12
C PRO A 189 25.31 -15.15 4.36
N ALA A 190 25.82 -16.32 3.93
CA ALA A 190 25.28 -17.60 4.37
C ALA A 190 25.32 -17.72 5.91
N TYR A 191 24.31 -18.34 6.52
CA TYR A 191 24.14 -18.36 7.98
C TYR A 191 24.17 -19.78 8.56
N ALA A 192 24.58 -19.90 9.82
CA ALA A 192 24.54 -21.16 10.58
C ALA A 192 23.27 -21.21 11.46
N GLY A 193 22.85 -22.42 11.84
CA GLY A 193 21.74 -22.61 12.77
C GLY A 193 20.36 -22.56 12.10
N THR A 194 19.32 -22.55 12.93
CA THR A 194 17.94 -22.75 12.46
C THR A 194 17.35 -21.55 11.76
N HIS A 195 17.70 -20.32 12.14
CA HIS A 195 17.15 -19.09 11.55
C HIS A 195 18.29 -18.16 11.14
N GLY A 196 18.13 -17.51 9.99
CA GLY A 196 18.99 -16.43 9.54
C GLY A 196 18.50 -15.07 10.05
N GLU A 197 19.18 -14.00 9.64
CA GLU A 197 18.68 -12.65 9.86
C GLU A 197 17.35 -12.45 9.12
N LEU A 198 16.42 -11.75 9.77
CA LEU A 198 15.15 -11.38 9.15
C LEU A 198 15.38 -10.24 8.15
N PRO A 199 14.72 -10.26 6.97
CA PRO A 199 14.69 -9.12 6.07
C PRO A 199 14.41 -7.83 6.83
N PHE A 200 15.31 -6.85 6.69
CA PHE A 200 15.17 -5.53 7.31
C PHE A 200 14.99 -5.49 8.85
N ASP A 201 15.25 -6.60 9.57
CA ASP A 201 14.79 -6.80 10.97
C ASP A 201 13.27 -6.69 11.14
N ASP A 202 12.52 -6.66 10.04
CA ASP A 202 11.07 -6.51 9.88
C ASP A 202 10.77 -6.40 8.38
N PRO A 203 9.91 -7.19 7.69
CA PRO A 203 9.06 -8.30 8.08
C PRO A 203 9.41 -9.61 7.32
N TRP A 204 8.53 -10.60 7.38
CA TRP A 204 8.63 -11.91 6.72
C TRP A 204 8.88 -11.89 5.20
N TRP A 205 9.57 -12.91 4.69
CA TRP A 205 9.91 -13.10 3.27
C TRP A 205 8.70 -12.95 2.33
N LYS A 206 7.50 -13.33 2.80
CA LYS A 206 6.25 -13.13 2.05
C LYS A 206 6.00 -11.66 1.67
N VAL A 207 6.43 -10.69 2.48
CA VAL A 207 6.24 -9.26 2.19
C VAL A 207 7.12 -8.82 1.04
N LEU A 208 8.37 -9.30 0.95
CA LEU A 208 9.21 -9.04 -0.23
C LEU A 208 8.56 -9.62 -1.49
N GLY A 209 7.96 -10.82 -1.40
CA GLY A 209 7.16 -11.39 -2.49
C GLY A 209 5.92 -10.55 -2.82
N TRP A 210 5.23 -10.04 -1.81
CA TRP A 210 4.06 -9.18 -1.97
C TRP A 210 4.41 -7.84 -2.66
N ILE A 211 5.54 -7.23 -2.29
CA ILE A 211 6.08 -6.02 -2.92
C ILE A 211 6.24 -6.21 -4.42
N VAL A 212 6.74 -7.36 -4.88
CA VAL A 212 6.88 -7.64 -6.33
C VAL A 212 5.55 -7.52 -7.05
N PHE A 213 4.49 -8.15 -6.52
CA PHE A 213 3.17 -8.11 -7.16
C PHE A 213 2.53 -6.73 -7.10
N VAL A 214 2.65 -6.00 -5.99
CA VAL A 214 2.17 -4.62 -5.89
C VAL A 214 2.90 -3.72 -6.89
N ILE A 215 4.23 -3.79 -6.98
CA ILE A 215 5.01 -3.02 -7.94
C ILE A 215 4.61 -3.37 -9.37
N ALA A 216 4.49 -4.66 -9.70
CA ALA A 216 4.10 -5.08 -11.05
C ALA A 216 2.72 -4.52 -11.44
N ALA A 217 1.75 -4.54 -10.51
CA ALA A 217 0.44 -3.94 -10.72
C ALA A 217 0.53 -2.42 -10.94
N LEU A 218 1.23 -1.70 -10.05
CA LEU A 218 1.41 -0.24 -10.12
C LEU A 218 2.13 0.19 -11.39
N VAL A 219 3.19 -0.52 -11.81
CA VAL A 219 3.93 -0.24 -13.04
C VAL A 219 3.04 -0.34 -14.28
N GLY A 220 2.22 -1.39 -14.38
CA GLY A 220 1.27 -1.54 -15.48
C GLY A 220 0.25 -0.40 -15.54
N ILE A 221 -0.23 0.04 -14.38
CA ILE A 221 -1.20 1.14 -14.25
C ILE A 221 -0.56 2.48 -14.65
N ILE A 222 0.65 2.77 -14.16
CA ILE A 222 1.36 4.02 -14.47
C ILE A 222 1.68 4.07 -15.96
N ALA A 223 2.17 2.97 -16.56
CA ALA A 223 2.44 2.89 -17.99
C ALA A 223 1.19 3.17 -18.84
N ALA A 224 0.02 2.67 -18.43
CA ALA A 224 -1.25 2.96 -19.08
C ALA A 224 -1.66 4.45 -18.95
N ALA A 225 -1.34 5.10 -17.82
CA ALA A 225 -1.71 6.49 -17.56
C ALA A 225 -0.81 7.52 -18.26
N VAL A 226 0.51 7.32 -18.27
CA VAL A 226 1.47 8.34 -18.74
C VAL A 226 2.09 8.02 -20.11
N GLY A 227 1.90 6.80 -20.62
CA GLY A 227 2.48 6.32 -21.88
C GLY A 227 3.87 5.69 -21.70
N ALA A 228 4.12 4.59 -22.41
CA ALA A 228 5.34 3.77 -22.24
C ALA A 228 6.65 4.49 -22.62
N GLY A 229 6.59 5.59 -23.37
CA GLY A 229 7.76 6.35 -23.84
C GLY A 229 8.26 7.44 -22.88
N THR A 230 7.49 7.79 -21.85
CA THR A 230 7.83 8.84 -20.87
C THR A 230 8.19 8.29 -19.49
N PHE A 231 7.98 7.00 -19.27
CA PHE A 231 8.13 6.33 -17.98
C PHE A 231 9.21 5.26 -18.03
N ASN A 232 10.30 5.47 -17.28
CA ASN A 232 11.34 4.49 -17.09
C ASN A 232 11.06 3.74 -15.78
N VAL A 233 10.89 2.43 -15.86
CA VAL A 233 10.75 1.55 -14.69
C VAL A 233 11.82 0.47 -14.74
N GLY A 234 12.32 0.08 -13.57
CA GLY A 234 13.33 -0.98 -13.44
C GLY A 234 12.79 -2.41 -13.63
N VAL A 235 11.50 -2.57 -13.99
CA VAL A 235 10.79 -3.85 -13.97
C VAL A 235 9.83 -3.93 -15.18
N LYS A 236 9.88 -5.05 -15.91
CA LYS A 236 8.88 -5.51 -16.90
C LYS A 236 8.48 -6.95 -16.50
N GLY A 237 7.50 -7.60 -17.11
CA GLY A 237 7.31 -9.03 -16.82
C GLY A 237 6.11 -9.68 -17.50
N LYS A 238 6.12 -11.02 -17.50
CA LYS A 238 5.00 -11.86 -17.97
C LYS A 238 4.46 -12.69 -16.80
N PHE A 239 3.17 -13.02 -16.86
CA PHE A 239 2.54 -13.92 -15.90
C PHE A 239 2.09 -15.19 -16.64
N ASP A 240 2.10 -16.33 -15.96
CA ASP A 240 1.43 -17.51 -16.49
C ASP A 240 -0.08 -17.36 -16.26
N GLU A 241 -0.78 -17.01 -17.34
CA GLU A 241 -2.24 -16.82 -17.40
C GLU A 241 -2.99 -18.13 -17.72
N THR A 242 -2.28 -19.27 -17.82
CA THR A 242 -2.83 -20.53 -18.38
C THR A 242 -3.31 -21.54 -17.34
N GLU A 243 -3.57 -21.11 -16.10
CA GLU A 243 -3.85 -22.00 -14.97
C GLU A 243 -4.89 -23.10 -15.34
N PRO A 244 -4.46 -24.36 -15.49
CA PRO A 244 -5.33 -25.42 -16.01
C PRO A 244 -6.39 -25.76 -14.96
N GLY A 245 -7.65 -25.48 -15.25
CA GLY A 245 -8.79 -26.04 -14.51
C GLY A 245 -9.68 -25.06 -13.75
N LEU A 246 -9.44 -23.75 -13.80
CA LEU A 246 -10.35 -22.79 -13.17
C LEU A 246 -11.34 -22.16 -14.16
N GLY A 247 -10.98 -21.84 -15.40
CA GLY A 247 -11.92 -21.17 -16.33
C GLY A 247 -12.55 -19.89 -15.74
N ILE A 248 -11.90 -19.33 -14.72
CA ILE A 248 -12.32 -18.16 -13.96
C ILE A 248 -11.40 -17.02 -14.36
N GLU A 249 -12.02 -15.88 -14.63
CA GLU A 249 -11.36 -14.64 -15.01
C GLU A 249 -11.75 -13.57 -13.98
N CYS A 250 -10.83 -12.67 -13.65
CA CYS A 250 -11.12 -11.55 -12.76
C CYS A 250 -11.84 -10.42 -13.52
N CYS A 251 -12.60 -9.62 -12.79
CA CYS A 251 -13.17 -8.38 -13.31
C CYS A 251 -12.10 -7.34 -13.66
N SER A 252 -12.45 -6.34 -14.48
CA SER A 252 -11.62 -5.15 -14.73
C SER A 252 -12.25 -3.92 -14.05
N PRO A 253 -11.51 -2.95 -13.50
CA PRO A 253 -12.13 -1.81 -12.83
C PRO A 253 -13.00 -1.03 -13.80
N ALA A 254 -14.07 -0.42 -13.28
CA ALA A 254 -14.90 0.46 -14.09
C ALA A 254 -14.04 1.59 -14.72
N PRO A 255 -14.29 1.98 -15.99
CA PRO A 255 -13.54 3.04 -16.64
C PRO A 255 -13.63 4.32 -15.80
N GLY A 256 -12.47 4.82 -15.38
CA GLY A 256 -12.37 6.07 -14.65
C GLY A 256 -12.49 7.24 -15.61
N GLY A 257 -13.29 8.25 -15.27
CA GLY A 257 -13.16 9.57 -15.88
C GLY A 257 -11.74 10.15 -15.69
N GLY A 258 -11.44 11.23 -16.42
CA GLY A 258 -10.09 11.76 -16.63
C GLY A 258 -9.15 11.84 -15.40
N LEU A 259 -7.85 11.72 -15.71
CA LEU A 259 -6.59 11.59 -14.94
C LEU A 259 -6.45 11.99 -13.46
N LYS A 260 -7.36 12.73 -12.80
CA LYS A 260 -7.27 12.95 -11.35
C LYS A 260 -8.17 11.93 -10.65
N GLY A 261 -7.57 10.93 -9.99
CA GLY A 261 -8.25 9.92 -9.14
C GLY A 261 -8.72 8.63 -9.82
N GLY A 262 -8.84 8.56 -11.16
CA GLY A 262 -9.19 7.31 -11.86
C GLY A 262 -8.12 6.20 -11.71
N VAL A 263 -6.85 6.60 -11.64
CA VAL A 263 -5.71 5.68 -11.49
C VAL A 263 -5.68 5.03 -10.10
N THR A 264 -6.20 5.73 -9.08
CA THR A 264 -6.37 5.20 -7.72
C THR A 264 -7.25 3.97 -7.69
N VAL A 265 -8.34 3.92 -8.46
CA VAL A 265 -9.25 2.76 -8.47
C VAL A 265 -8.52 1.51 -8.94
N ALA A 266 -7.78 1.60 -10.04
CA ALA A 266 -6.96 0.49 -10.54
C ALA A 266 -5.86 0.09 -9.55
N GLY A 267 -5.21 1.07 -8.91
CA GLY A 267 -4.18 0.83 -7.90
C GLY A 267 -4.71 0.06 -6.69
N VAL A 268 -5.85 0.50 -6.15
CA VAL A 268 -6.53 -0.17 -5.04
C VAL A 268 -6.92 -1.60 -5.44
N ALA A 269 -7.52 -1.80 -6.62
CA ALA A 269 -7.87 -3.13 -7.10
C ALA A 269 -6.65 -4.06 -7.22
N GLY A 270 -5.54 -3.55 -7.76
CA GLY A 270 -4.28 -4.30 -7.86
C GLY A 270 -3.71 -4.69 -6.50
N VAL A 271 -3.82 -3.82 -5.49
CA VAL A 271 -3.35 -4.14 -4.13
C VAL A 271 -4.26 -5.20 -3.49
N ILE A 272 -5.58 -5.02 -3.54
CA ILE A 272 -6.53 -6.02 -3.00
C ILE A 272 -6.28 -7.39 -3.64
N ALA A 273 -6.02 -7.44 -4.95
CA ALA A 273 -5.67 -8.66 -5.65
C ALA A 273 -4.36 -9.27 -5.10
N SER A 274 -3.32 -8.45 -4.96
CA SER A 274 -2.00 -8.91 -4.49
C SER A 274 -1.99 -9.45 -3.06
N VAL A 275 -2.95 -9.04 -2.21
CA VAL A 275 -3.09 -9.54 -0.83
C VAL A 275 -3.33 -11.05 -0.78
N ALA A 276 -3.85 -11.66 -1.86
CA ALA A 276 -3.99 -13.11 -1.96
C ALA A 276 -2.67 -13.85 -1.72
N LEU A 277 -1.52 -13.27 -2.11
CA LEU A 277 -0.21 -13.84 -1.80
C LEU A 277 0.10 -13.77 -0.31
N ALA A 278 -0.14 -12.63 0.34
CA ALA A 278 0.16 -12.47 1.76
C ALA A 278 -0.65 -13.46 2.61
N VAL A 279 -1.95 -13.59 2.29
CA VAL A 279 -2.84 -14.55 2.96
C VAL A 279 -2.47 -15.99 2.64
N GLY A 280 -2.16 -16.30 1.37
CA GLY A 280 -1.72 -17.63 0.94
C GLY A 280 -0.43 -18.09 1.61
N LEU A 281 0.42 -17.17 2.05
CA LEU A 281 1.68 -17.48 2.75
C LEU A 281 1.60 -17.26 4.27
N ALA A 282 0.39 -17.26 4.85
CA ALA A 282 0.08 -17.18 6.28
C ALA A 282 0.50 -15.88 7.01
N ASP A 283 -0.38 -15.38 7.88
CA ASP A 283 -0.23 -14.11 8.63
C ASP A 283 0.46 -14.21 9.99
N ASP A 284 0.79 -15.40 10.48
CA ASP A 284 1.46 -15.67 11.77
C ASP A 284 2.91 -16.22 11.65
N ALA A 285 3.21 -16.99 10.59
CA ALA A 285 4.57 -17.39 10.22
C ALA A 285 4.62 -17.85 8.76
N ASP A 286 5.50 -17.25 7.95
CA ASP A 286 5.58 -17.59 6.53
C ASP A 286 6.24 -18.96 6.25
N PRO A 287 6.14 -19.48 5.01
CA PRO A 287 6.72 -20.78 4.65
C PRO A 287 8.23 -20.88 4.79
N HIS A 288 8.99 -19.78 4.62
CA HIS A 288 10.43 -19.81 4.90
C HIS A 288 10.63 -20.04 6.39
N TRP A 289 10.04 -19.21 7.27
CA TRP A 289 10.21 -19.35 8.71
C TRP A 289 9.81 -20.74 9.24
N ARG A 290 8.67 -21.26 8.76
CA ARG A 290 8.18 -22.60 9.14
C ARG A 290 9.07 -23.71 8.58
N GLY A 291 9.51 -23.57 7.33
CA GLY A 291 10.46 -24.48 6.69
C GLY A 291 11.80 -24.53 7.43
N GLN A 292 12.32 -23.37 7.83
CA GLN A 292 13.54 -23.21 8.60
C GLN A 292 13.46 -23.96 9.93
N ALA A 293 12.37 -23.77 10.68
CA ALA A 293 12.13 -24.46 11.96
C ALA A 293 12.00 -25.97 11.80
N ALA A 294 11.37 -26.44 10.72
CA ALA A 294 11.18 -27.86 10.44
C ALA A 294 12.44 -28.57 9.90
N THR A 295 13.47 -27.84 9.49
CA THR A 295 14.66 -28.38 8.82
C THR A 295 15.99 -27.91 9.42
N PRO A 296 16.21 -28.02 10.75
CA PRO A 296 17.43 -27.51 11.38
C PRO A 296 18.68 -28.16 10.75
N PRO A 297 19.68 -27.36 10.32
CA PRO A 297 20.89 -27.88 9.68
C PRO A 297 21.78 -28.59 10.69
N ALA A 298 22.68 -29.46 10.19
CA ALA A 298 23.64 -30.13 11.06
C ALA A 298 24.69 -29.13 11.58
N PRO A 299 25.30 -29.40 12.76
CA PRO A 299 26.36 -28.53 13.28
C PRO A 299 27.48 -28.29 12.25
N GLY A 300 27.78 -27.02 11.97
CA GLY A 300 28.82 -26.61 11.02
C GLY A 300 28.36 -26.46 9.57
N GLU A 301 27.13 -26.83 9.22
CA GLU A 301 26.53 -26.50 7.92
C GLU A 301 26.09 -25.03 7.89
N LEU A 302 26.33 -24.38 6.74
CA LEU A 302 25.82 -23.03 6.46
C LEU A 302 24.68 -23.12 5.44
N THR A 303 23.56 -22.46 5.72
CA THR A 303 22.46 -22.26 4.77
C THR A 303 22.87 -21.24 3.72
N THR A 304 22.88 -21.67 2.46
CA THR A 304 23.30 -20.86 1.32
C THR A 304 22.14 -20.41 0.43
N ALA A 305 21.02 -21.13 0.48
CA ALA A 305 19.79 -20.75 -0.21
C ALA A 305 18.59 -21.49 0.39
N GLU A 306 17.42 -20.91 0.22
CA GLU A 306 16.14 -21.47 0.62
C GLU A 306 15.13 -21.27 -0.50
N GLU A 307 14.28 -22.25 -0.76
CA GLU A 307 13.30 -22.21 -1.83
C GLU A 307 11.94 -22.61 -1.30
N VAL A 308 10.91 -21.81 -1.60
CA VAL A 308 9.51 -22.10 -1.36
C VAL A 308 8.79 -22.15 -2.71
N GLN A 309 8.21 -23.29 -3.04
CA GLN A 309 7.26 -23.40 -4.14
C GLN A 309 5.86 -23.44 -3.54
N ALA A 310 5.06 -22.42 -3.80
CA ALA A 310 3.73 -22.27 -3.22
C ALA A 310 2.66 -22.20 -4.31
N ARG A 311 1.53 -22.85 -4.04
CA ARG A 311 0.29 -22.77 -4.82
C ARG A 311 -0.87 -22.63 -3.86
N TRP A 312 -1.85 -21.82 -4.22
CA TRP A 312 -3.07 -21.67 -3.45
C TRP A 312 -4.28 -21.50 -4.35
N ARG A 313 -5.41 -22.03 -3.88
CA ARG A 313 -6.72 -21.88 -4.50
C ARG A 313 -7.58 -20.98 -3.64
N LEU A 314 -8.08 -19.89 -4.22
CA LEU A 314 -9.06 -19.04 -3.56
C LEU A 314 -10.40 -19.78 -3.51
N LEU A 315 -10.95 -19.94 -2.31
CA LEU A 315 -12.26 -20.56 -2.11
C LEU A 315 -13.39 -19.53 -2.16
N ASP A 316 -13.07 -18.29 -1.80
CA ASP A 316 -13.96 -17.15 -1.79
C ASP A 316 -13.25 -15.97 -2.50
N GLU A 317 -14.00 -14.99 -3.04
CA GLU A 317 -13.44 -13.82 -3.72
C GLU A 317 -12.67 -12.91 -2.74
N PRO A 318 -11.48 -12.38 -3.11
CA PRO A 318 -10.68 -11.55 -2.22
C PRO A 318 -11.27 -10.14 -2.13
N HIS A 319 -12.04 -9.88 -1.08
CA HIS A 319 -12.56 -8.56 -0.76
C HIS A 319 -11.77 -7.88 0.36
N ALA A 320 -11.51 -6.58 0.21
CA ALA A 320 -10.94 -5.76 1.27
C ALA A 320 -11.83 -5.79 2.52
N GLY A 321 -11.23 -5.93 3.70
CA GLY A 321 -11.93 -5.91 4.97
C GLY A 321 -12.83 -7.11 5.26
N ARG A 322 -12.89 -8.13 4.39
CA ARG A 322 -13.69 -9.35 4.62
C ARG A 322 -12.79 -10.57 4.69
N ALA A 323 -13.14 -11.51 5.57
CA ALA A 323 -12.47 -12.79 5.63
C ALA A 323 -12.79 -13.60 4.37
N TYR A 324 -11.77 -14.19 3.78
CA TYR A 324 -11.89 -15.14 2.67
C TYR A 324 -10.88 -16.27 2.90
N ARG A 325 -11.18 -17.46 2.39
CA ARG A 325 -10.38 -18.66 2.63
C ARG A 325 -9.57 -19.05 1.41
N THR A 326 -8.41 -19.63 1.66
CA THR A 326 -7.50 -20.14 0.63
C THR A 326 -7.01 -21.53 1.02
N ASP A 327 -7.08 -22.48 0.09
CA ASP A 327 -6.41 -23.77 0.25
C ASP A 327 -4.99 -23.63 -0.27
N VAL A 328 -4.00 -23.81 0.60
CA VAL A 328 -2.60 -23.54 0.32
C VAL A 328 -1.83 -24.85 0.37
N THR A 329 -0.93 -25.04 -0.60
CA THR A 329 0.11 -26.06 -0.52
C THR A 329 1.45 -25.44 -0.86
N TRP A 330 2.46 -25.73 -0.06
CA TRP A 330 3.81 -25.28 -0.32
C TRP A 330 4.86 -26.33 0.03
N GLU A 331 5.94 -26.33 -0.74
CA GLU A 331 7.14 -27.13 -0.50
C GLU A 331 8.32 -26.20 -0.23
N TYR A 332 9.04 -26.47 0.85
CA TYR A 332 10.24 -25.77 1.25
C TYR A 332 11.48 -26.65 1.03
N GLN A 333 12.54 -26.05 0.51
CA GLN A 333 13.87 -26.64 0.45
C GLN A 333 14.88 -25.72 1.11
N ARG A 334 15.72 -26.28 1.99
CA ARG A 334 16.91 -25.59 2.54
C ARG A 334 18.15 -26.20 1.92
N ILE A 335 18.95 -25.38 1.26
CA ILE A 335 20.22 -25.77 0.65
C ILE A 335 21.34 -25.30 1.56
N THR A 336 22.16 -26.24 2.02
CA THR A 336 23.32 -25.96 2.86
C THR A 336 24.62 -26.39 2.19
N THR A 337 25.75 -26.04 2.79
CA THR A 337 27.08 -26.53 2.38
C THR A 337 27.23 -28.05 2.49
N GLY A 338 26.39 -28.75 3.25
CA GLY A 338 26.45 -30.20 3.44
C GLY A 338 25.42 -30.97 2.63
N LYS A 339 24.14 -30.62 2.78
CA LYS A 339 23.02 -31.26 2.06
C LYS A 339 21.81 -30.36 1.88
N THR A 340 20.80 -30.87 1.17
CA THR A 340 19.48 -30.25 1.02
C THR A 340 18.46 -30.90 1.94
N TYR A 341 17.69 -30.08 2.65
CA TYR A 341 16.57 -30.49 3.49
C TYR A 341 15.25 -30.10 2.83
N ARG A 342 14.16 -30.81 3.15
CA ARG A 342 12.84 -30.59 2.56
C ARG A 342 11.76 -30.64 3.62
N TYR A 343 10.74 -29.81 3.45
CA TYR A 343 9.53 -29.81 4.26
C TYR A 343 8.35 -29.38 3.38
N GLY A 344 7.13 -29.79 3.71
CA GLY A 344 5.96 -29.42 2.92
C GLY A 344 4.70 -29.43 3.76
N VAL A 345 3.78 -28.55 3.40
CA VAL A 345 2.52 -28.34 4.11
C VAL A 345 1.39 -28.19 3.11
N SER A 346 0.23 -28.73 3.48
CA SER A 346 -1.05 -28.45 2.84
C SER A 346 -2.03 -28.07 3.95
N GLU A 347 -2.65 -26.91 3.83
CA GLU A 347 -3.49 -26.33 4.87
C GLU A 347 -4.51 -25.34 4.28
N GLN A 348 -5.40 -24.86 5.12
CA GLN A 348 -6.32 -23.78 4.77
C GLN A 348 -5.95 -22.53 5.56
N GLN A 349 -5.80 -21.41 4.87
CA GLN A 349 -5.56 -20.09 5.44
C GLN A 349 -6.81 -19.23 5.32
N THR A 350 -6.93 -18.22 6.19
CA THR A 350 -8.02 -17.24 6.16
C THR A 350 -7.45 -15.85 6.32
N ASN A 351 -7.90 -14.91 5.50
CA ASN A 351 -7.54 -13.50 5.66
C ASN A 351 -7.99 -12.98 7.03
N VAL A 352 -7.05 -12.45 7.82
CA VAL A 352 -7.32 -11.85 9.15
C VAL A 352 -7.40 -10.32 9.10
N HIS A 353 -7.03 -9.70 7.98
CA HIS A 353 -7.12 -8.25 7.78
C HIS A 353 -8.57 -7.86 7.44
N VAL A 354 -9.40 -7.78 8.48
CA VAL A 354 -10.85 -7.58 8.36
C VAL A 354 -11.35 -6.35 9.13
N THR A 355 -12.48 -5.82 8.67
CA THR A 355 -13.23 -4.75 9.30
C THR A 355 -14.67 -5.23 9.48
N GLU A 356 -15.20 -5.09 10.68
CA GLU A 356 -16.54 -5.53 11.05
C GLU A 356 -17.62 -4.61 10.46
N ASP A 357 -17.38 -3.30 10.49
CA ASP A 357 -18.32 -2.31 10.01
C ASP A 357 -17.63 -1.06 9.47
N VAL A 358 -18.23 -0.46 8.43
CA VAL A 358 -17.82 0.81 7.83
C VAL A 358 -19.02 1.72 7.77
N LYS A 359 -19.06 2.73 8.64
CA LYS A 359 -20.15 3.71 8.70
C LYS A 359 -19.73 5.00 8.04
N ILE A 360 -20.56 5.51 7.14
CA ILE A 360 -20.25 6.72 6.37
C ILE A 360 -21.40 7.72 6.50
N VAL A 361 -21.03 8.98 6.74
CA VAL A 361 -21.97 10.11 6.86
C VAL A 361 -21.52 11.21 5.92
N THR A 362 -22.47 11.70 5.11
CA THR A 362 -22.29 12.82 4.20
C THR A 362 -23.47 13.79 4.33
N PRO A 363 -23.31 15.08 3.97
CA PRO A 363 -24.46 15.97 3.87
C PRO A 363 -25.34 15.59 2.68
N ASP A 364 -26.67 15.67 2.82
CA ASP A 364 -27.59 15.36 1.72
C ASP A 364 -27.49 16.38 0.58
N THR A 365 -27.32 17.65 0.91
CA THR A 365 -27.31 18.76 -0.05
C THR A 365 -26.35 19.87 0.38
N VAL A 366 -25.62 20.43 -0.59
CA VAL A 366 -24.68 21.54 -0.40
C VAL A 366 -24.95 22.58 -1.49
N ALA A 367 -25.09 23.86 -1.12
CA ALA A 367 -25.20 24.95 -2.09
C ALA A 367 -23.82 25.34 -2.63
N SER A 368 -23.72 25.71 -3.91
CA SER A 368 -22.49 26.26 -4.49
C SER A 368 -22.37 27.79 -4.26
N PRO A 369 -21.21 28.33 -3.84
CA PRO A 369 -19.97 27.63 -3.47
C PRO A 369 -20.01 27.16 -2.01
N GLY A 370 -20.01 25.84 -1.80
CA GLY A 370 -20.05 25.19 -0.49
C GLY A 370 -18.88 24.24 -0.28
N GLN A 371 -19.04 23.34 0.70
CA GLN A 371 -18.02 22.37 1.07
C GLN A 371 -18.65 20.97 1.07
N LEU A 372 -18.04 20.05 0.34
CA LEU A 372 -18.36 18.63 0.45
C LEU A 372 -17.55 18.07 1.62
N TRP A 373 -18.14 17.17 2.39
CA TRP A 373 -17.43 16.46 3.44
C TRP A 373 -17.98 15.05 3.59
N VAL A 374 -17.15 14.17 4.13
CA VAL A 374 -17.50 12.81 4.51
C VAL A 374 -16.85 12.47 5.83
N ARG A 375 -17.59 11.77 6.69
CA ARG A 375 -17.10 11.16 7.92
C ARG A 375 -17.20 9.66 7.78
N ALA A 376 -16.14 8.96 8.17
CA ALA A 376 -16.08 7.51 8.11
C ALA A 376 -15.58 6.94 9.44
N THR A 377 -16.27 5.91 9.93
CA THR A 377 -15.81 5.11 11.07
C THR A 377 -15.57 3.69 10.58
N PHE A 378 -14.38 3.17 10.89
CA PHE A 378 -13.97 1.80 10.57
C PHE A 378 -13.88 1.02 11.89
N VAL A 379 -14.55 -0.12 11.99
CA VAL A 379 -14.65 -0.89 13.24
C VAL A 379 -13.90 -2.22 13.12
N ARG A 380 -12.94 -2.46 14.00
CA ARG A 380 -12.25 -3.75 14.10
C ARG A 380 -13.20 -4.84 14.61
N PRO A 381 -12.96 -6.12 14.29
CA PRO A 381 -13.64 -7.22 14.98
C PRO A 381 -13.54 -7.08 16.50
N GLY A 382 -14.67 -7.12 17.18
CA GLY A 382 -14.72 -6.88 18.63
C GLY A 382 -15.00 -5.43 19.03
N ALA A 383 -15.55 -4.64 18.10
CA ALA A 383 -16.23 -3.37 18.30
C ALA A 383 -15.39 -2.14 18.71
N LYS A 384 -14.05 -2.15 18.57
CA LYS A 384 -13.25 -0.92 18.73
C LYS A 384 -13.04 -0.24 17.37
N PRO A 385 -13.38 1.06 17.25
CA PRO A 385 -13.06 1.80 16.03
C PRO A 385 -11.55 1.95 15.89
N TYR A 386 -11.08 2.00 14.65
CA TYR A 386 -9.73 2.51 14.37
C TYR A 386 -9.66 4.00 14.77
N GLN A 387 -8.50 4.46 15.22
CA GLN A 387 -8.32 5.84 15.69
C GLN A 387 -6.99 6.46 15.25
N GLY A 388 -7.02 7.77 14.99
CA GLY A 388 -5.85 8.58 14.69
C GLY A 388 -4.92 7.94 13.64
N PRO A 389 -3.64 7.68 13.97
CA PRO A 389 -2.64 7.22 13.01
C PRO A 389 -2.76 5.73 12.62
N GLU A 390 -3.75 4.99 13.14
CA GLU A 390 -3.92 3.56 12.86
C GLU A 390 -4.25 3.24 11.40
N LEU A 391 -4.78 4.21 10.65
CA LEU A 391 -5.14 4.05 9.26
C LEU A 391 -4.49 5.13 8.39
N TYR A 392 -4.05 4.69 7.22
CA TYR A 392 -3.86 5.56 6.07
C TYR A 392 -5.14 5.51 5.24
N ALA A 393 -5.94 6.57 5.29
CA ALA A 393 -7.24 6.61 4.66
C ALA A 393 -7.41 7.82 3.73
N PHE A 394 -8.26 7.65 2.72
CA PHE A 394 -8.61 8.71 1.78
C PHE A 394 -10.01 8.50 1.22
N ALA A 395 -10.60 9.59 0.72
CA ALA A 395 -11.87 9.57 0.02
C ALA A 395 -11.71 10.06 -1.42
N LEU A 396 -12.52 9.51 -2.32
CA LEU A 396 -12.74 10.04 -3.66
C LEU A 396 -14.11 10.69 -3.73
N PHE A 397 -14.13 11.99 -4.04
CA PHE A 397 -15.34 12.69 -4.47
C PHE A 397 -15.41 12.64 -5.99
N ARG A 398 -16.42 11.98 -6.54
CA ARG A 398 -16.66 11.93 -7.99
C ARG A 398 -17.74 12.94 -8.37
N ALA A 399 -17.36 13.89 -9.21
CA ALA A 399 -18.28 14.84 -9.81
C ALA A 399 -19.36 14.14 -10.65
N PRO A 400 -20.51 14.77 -10.89
CA PRO A 400 -21.62 14.17 -11.64
C PRO A 400 -21.19 13.67 -13.03
N GLN A 401 -20.29 14.39 -13.69
CA GLN A 401 -19.77 14.07 -15.03
C GLN A 401 -18.45 13.27 -14.97
N GLY A 402 -18.04 12.79 -13.80
CA GLY A 402 -17.08 11.70 -13.65
C GLY A 402 -15.64 12.08 -13.28
N LEU A 403 -15.31 13.37 -13.10
CA LEU A 403 -14.00 13.77 -12.56
C LEU A 403 -13.88 13.38 -11.08
N TYR A 404 -12.75 12.79 -10.68
CA TYR A 404 -12.51 12.44 -9.28
C TYR A 404 -11.60 13.45 -8.58
N PHE A 405 -11.85 13.63 -7.29
CA PHE A 405 -11.05 14.43 -6.38
C PHE A 405 -10.64 13.55 -5.21
N LEU A 406 -9.35 13.26 -5.12
CA LEU A 406 -8.78 12.53 -4.00
C LEU A 406 -8.49 13.49 -2.86
N VAL A 407 -8.96 13.15 -1.67
CA VAL A 407 -8.71 13.92 -0.45
C VAL A 407 -8.30 12.98 0.69
N PRO A 408 -7.33 13.39 1.54
CA PRO A 408 -7.02 12.66 2.77
C PRO A 408 -8.25 12.55 3.68
N LEU A 409 -8.37 11.42 4.37
CA LEU A 409 -9.40 11.12 5.36
C LEU A 409 -8.68 10.91 6.69
N THR A 410 -8.78 11.89 7.61
CA THR A 410 -7.92 11.98 8.81
C THR A 410 -8.74 12.10 10.10
N ASP A 411 -8.18 11.61 11.22
CA ASP A 411 -8.72 11.71 12.58
C ASP A 411 -7.69 12.47 13.45
N ASP A 412 -7.53 13.77 13.16
CA ASP A 412 -6.44 14.62 13.66
C ASP A 412 -6.90 15.92 14.36
N GLY A 413 -8.20 16.17 14.42
CA GLY A 413 -8.83 17.35 14.99
C GLY A 413 -8.45 18.66 14.29
N VAL A 414 -8.08 18.59 13.01
CA VAL A 414 -7.69 19.74 12.18
C VAL A 414 -8.59 19.87 10.95
N GLY A 415 -8.85 21.11 10.53
CA GLY A 415 -9.56 21.40 9.29
C GLY A 415 -11.02 20.96 9.35
N PHE A 416 -11.36 19.94 8.56
CA PHE A 416 -12.71 19.37 8.55
C PHE A 416 -12.97 18.44 9.72
N ASP A 417 -11.93 17.90 10.33
CA ASP A 417 -12.07 17.01 11.47
C ASP A 417 -12.22 17.80 12.77
N ALA A 418 -13.22 17.43 13.57
CA ALA A 418 -13.63 18.22 14.72
C ALA A 418 -12.85 17.86 15.99
N ARG A 419 -12.38 16.62 16.11
CA ARG A 419 -11.77 16.07 17.32
C ARG A 419 -10.74 15.01 16.94
N ALA A 420 -9.55 15.11 17.49
CA ALA A 420 -8.50 14.14 17.23
C ALA A 420 -8.69 12.85 18.02
N GLY A 421 -8.42 11.71 17.39
CA GLY A 421 -8.39 10.39 17.99
C GLY A 421 -9.75 9.88 18.46
N ASP A 422 -10.85 10.37 17.90
CA ASP A 422 -12.20 9.91 18.30
C ASP A 422 -12.73 8.76 17.44
N GLY A 423 -11.99 8.38 16.38
CA GLY A 423 -12.33 7.31 15.45
C GLY A 423 -13.31 7.73 14.34
N GLU A 424 -13.61 9.02 14.21
CA GLU A 424 -14.33 9.59 13.08
C GLU A 424 -13.35 10.23 12.09
N TYR A 425 -12.89 9.46 11.11
CA TYR A 425 -12.03 10.01 10.08
C TYR A 425 -12.83 10.93 9.16
N THR A 426 -12.36 12.16 8.98
CA THR A 426 -13.08 13.18 8.22
C THR A 426 -12.27 13.66 7.02
N ALA A 427 -12.95 13.80 5.87
CA ALA A 427 -12.39 14.39 4.67
C ALA A 427 -13.31 15.50 4.16
N GLY A 428 -12.72 16.51 3.53
CA GLY A 428 -13.49 17.61 2.95
C GLY A 428 -12.88 18.16 1.68
N LEU A 429 -13.75 18.71 0.84
CA LEU A 429 -13.41 19.36 -0.42
C LEU A 429 -14.17 20.69 -0.52
N HIS A 430 -13.45 21.79 -0.51
CA HIS A 430 -14.04 23.09 -0.82
C HIS A 430 -14.39 23.12 -2.32
N LEU A 431 -15.66 23.33 -2.68
CA LEU A 431 -16.06 23.35 -4.09
C LEU A 431 -15.29 24.41 -4.89
N ARG A 432 -14.93 25.53 -4.25
CA ARG A 432 -14.11 26.58 -4.88
C ARG A 432 -12.76 26.09 -5.39
N GLU A 433 -12.17 25.10 -4.74
CA GLU A 433 -10.90 24.48 -5.15
C GLU A 433 -11.10 23.47 -6.29
N ALA A 434 -12.28 22.85 -6.36
CA ALA A 434 -12.66 21.92 -7.43
C ALA A 434 -13.07 22.63 -8.73
N LEU A 435 -13.69 23.82 -8.64
CA LEU A 435 -14.22 24.55 -9.80
C LEU A 435 -13.21 24.79 -10.94
N PRO A 436 -11.94 25.20 -10.70
CA PRO A 436 -10.97 25.38 -11.78
C PRO A 436 -10.70 24.09 -12.57
N GLU A 437 -10.64 22.95 -11.88
CA GLU A 437 -10.37 21.65 -12.48
C GLU A 437 -11.60 21.12 -13.25
N LEU A 438 -12.80 21.29 -12.68
CA LEU A 438 -14.06 20.98 -13.37
C LEU A 438 -14.17 21.79 -14.66
N LYS A 439 -13.93 23.10 -14.59
CA LYS A 439 -13.96 23.99 -15.75
C LYS A 439 -12.94 23.58 -16.82
N LYS A 440 -11.72 23.22 -16.43
CA LYS A 440 -10.69 22.71 -17.34
C LYS A 440 -11.12 21.42 -18.04
N ALA A 441 -11.89 20.58 -17.35
CA ALA A 441 -12.45 19.35 -17.88
C ALA A 441 -13.80 19.53 -18.61
N GLY A 442 -14.32 20.76 -18.73
CA GLY A 442 -15.64 21.02 -19.33
C GLY A 442 -16.81 20.46 -18.52
N GLN A 443 -16.64 20.29 -17.20
CA GLN A 443 -17.65 19.74 -16.28
C GLN A 443 -18.24 20.85 -15.39
N GLU A 444 -19.50 20.65 -14.98
CA GLU A 444 -20.23 21.56 -14.09
C GLU A 444 -20.33 20.95 -12.69
N PRO A 445 -20.25 21.75 -11.62
CA PRO A 445 -20.29 21.23 -10.25
C PRO A 445 -21.67 20.74 -9.81
N TYR A 446 -22.74 21.08 -10.54
CA TYR A 446 -24.13 20.85 -10.11
C TYR A 446 -24.59 19.41 -10.41
N GLY A 447 -25.31 18.82 -9.45
CA GLY A 447 -25.83 17.45 -9.55
C GLY A 447 -25.38 16.55 -8.42
N ILE A 448 -25.43 15.24 -8.64
CA ILE A 448 -25.10 14.23 -7.62
C ILE A 448 -23.61 13.90 -7.68
N TRP A 449 -22.92 14.25 -6.61
CA TRP A 449 -21.56 13.79 -6.33
C TRP A 449 -21.62 12.44 -5.62
N LYS A 450 -20.73 11.53 -5.99
CA LYS A 450 -20.58 10.22 -5.33
C LYS A 450 -19.35 10.22 -4.45
N VAL A 451 -19.42 9.53 -3.31
CA VAL A 451 -18.32 9.41 -2.35
C VAL A 451 -17.91 7.95 -2.20
N PHE A 452 -16.60 7.72 -2.24
CA PHE A 452 -15.96 6.42 -2.07
C PHE A 452 -14.86 6.55 -1.04
N VAL A 453 -14.78 5.67 -0.04
CA VAL A 453 -13.75 5.70 1.00
C VAL A 453 -12.87 4.46 0.94
N PHE A 454 -11.61 4.65 1.28
CA PHE A 454 -10.59 3.61 1.28
C PHE A 454 -9.72 3.77 2.53
N ALA A 455 -9.33 2.66 3.14
CA ALA A 455 -8.46 2.65 4.30
C ALA A 455 -7.48 1.48 4.24
N GLN A 456 -6.20 1.77 4.44
CA GLN A 456 -5.14 0.80 4.67
C GLN A 456 -4.71 0.83 6.14
N ASP A 457 -4.46 -0.33 6.74
CA ASP A 457 -3.82 -0.41 8.05
C ASP A 457 -2.37 0.08 7.98
N VAL A 458 -1.89 0.70 9.06
CA VAL A 458 -0.51 1.18 9.16
C VAL A 458 0.25 0.30 10.14
N ASN A 459 1.50 -0.03 9.82
CA ASN A 459 2.39 -0.66 10.79
C ASN A 459 2.75 0.34 11.90
N LEU A 460 2.16 0.14 13.09
CA LEU A 460 2.37 0.98 14.27
C LEU A 460 3.40 0.41 15.25
N VAL A 461 4.15 -0.62 14.85
CA VAL A 461 5.14 -1.24 15.74
C VAL A 461 6.13 -0.18 16.24
N PRO A 462 6.26 -0.01 17.57
CA PRO A 462 7.20 0.95 18.12
C PRO A 462 8.66 0.63 17.76
N PRO A 463 9.50 1.66 17.55
CA PRO A 463 10.93 1.45 17.40
C PRO A 463 11.52 0.65 18.58
N GLY A 464 12.37 -0.33 18.28
CA GLY A 464 13.01 -1.19 19.29
C GLY A 464 12.18 -2.41 19.72
N THR A 465 10.99 -2.61 19.15
CA THR A 465 10.27 -3.89 19.27
C THR A 465 11.13 -5.02 18.67
N PRO A 466 11.26 -6.18 19.33
CA PRO A 466 11.97 -7.33 18.78
C PRO A 466 11.46 -7.70 17.38
N ALA A 467 12.36 -8.04 16.47
CA ALA A 467 12.05 -8.30 15.07
C ALA A 467 10.97 -9.38 14.89
N GLU A 468 11.00 -10.43 15.70
CA GLU A 468 10.05 -11.53 15.64
C GLU A 468 8.63 -11.13 16.09
N ILE A 469 8.52 -10.11 16.93
CA ILE A 469 7.24 -9.53 17.38
C ILE A 469 6.78 -8.49 16.36
N ALA A 470 7.70 -7.65 15.87
CA ALA A 470 7.43 -6.64 14.85
C ALA A 470 6.84 -7.29 13.58
N ALA A 471 7.45 -8.39 13.14
CA ALA A 471 7.08 -9.10 11.93
C ALA A 471 5.67 -9.73 11.95
N GLN A 472 5.00 -9.80 13.11
CA GLN A 472 3.59 -10.21 13.22
C GLN A 472 2.61 -9.09 12.86
N THR A 473 3.10 -7.86 12.67
CA THR A 473 2.28 -6.71 12.31
C THR A 473 2.75 -6.16 10.98
N ILE A 474 1.97 -6.38 9.93
CA ILE A 474 2.29 -5.91 8.59
C ILE A 474 1.27 -4.84 8.21
N GLY A 475 1.75 -3.67 7.77
CA GLY A 475 0.88 -2.60 7.27
C GLY A 475 0.63 -2.67 5.76
N GLY A 476 -0.36 -1.94 5.28
CA GLY A 476 -0.62 -1.76 3.85
C GLY A 476 -1.81 -2.56 3.32
N PHE A 477 -2.50 -3.31 4.16
CA PHE A 477 -3.70 -4.04 3.76
C PHE A 477 -4.89 -3.11 3.70
N PHE A 478 -5.67 -3.20 2.62
CA PHE A 478 -6.96 -2.53 2.58
C PHE A 478 -7.93 -3.21 3.54
N VAL A 479 -8.14 -2.56 4.68
CA VAL A 479 -9.15 -2.96 5.67
C VAL A 479 -10.54 -2.45 5.29
N ALA A 480 -10.64 -1.48 4.38
CA ALA A 480 -11.89 -1.06 3.76
C ALA A 480 -11.65 -0.53 2.34
N SER A 481 -12.56 -0.86 1.42
CA SER A 481 -12.53 -0.37 0.04
C SER A 481 -13.94 -0.27 -0.54
N ALA A 482 -14.16 0.76 -1.36
CA ALA A 482 -15.35 0.88 -2.19
C ALA A 482 -15.35 -0.04 -3.43
N ILE A 483 -14.23 -0.72 -3.68
CA ILE A 483 -14.05 -1.64 -4.81
C ILE A 483 -14.21 -3.08 -4.33
N GLN A 484 -14.99 -3.86 -5.06
CA GLN A 484 -15.12 -5.29 -4.84
C GLN A 484 -14.52 -6.03 -6.04
N LEU A 485 -13.57 -6.94 -5.78
CA LEU A 485 -13.12 -7.88 -6.81
C LEU A 485 -14.18 -8.97 -6.98
N THR A 486 -14.42 -9.37 -8.22
CA THR A 486 -15.26 -10.52 -8.55
C THR A 486 -14.59 -11.38 -9.61
N PHE A 487 -14.96 -12.66 -9.61
CA PHE A 487 -14.57 -13.69 -10.55
C PHE A 487 -15.63 -13.94 -11.62
N ASP A 488 -16.64 -13.06 -11.73
CA ASP A 488 -17.53 -12.97 -12.90
C ASP A 488 -16.88 -12.08 -13.99
N PRO A 489 -16.36 -12.65 -15.09
CA PRO A 489 -15.73 -11.87 -16.16
C PRO A 489 -16.69 -10.99 -16.95
N GLN A 490 -18.01 -11.21 -16.83
CA GLN A 490 -18.99 -10.42 -17.56
C GLN A 490 -19.23 -9.05 -16.91
N GLN A 491 -18.75 -8.83 -15.69
CA GLN A 491 -19.00 -7.63 -14.92
C GLN A 491 -17.68 -6.90 -14.59
N PRO A 492 -17.64 -5.56 -14.74
CA PRO A 492 -16.50 -4.80 -14.22
C PRO A 492 -16.46 -4.89 -12.70
N CYS A 493 -15.29 -4.70 -12.09
CA CYS A 493 -15.16 -4.70 -10.64
C CYS A 493 -16.08 -3.62 -10.07
N PRO A 494 -17.09 -3.99 -9.27
CA PRO A 494 -18.05 -3.02 -8.76
C PRO A 494 -17.34 -1.94 -7.95
N LEU A 495 -17.60 -0.69 -8.33
CA LEU A 495 -17.22 0.49 -7.56
C LEU A 495 -18.49 1.06 -6.94
N GLU A 496 -18.71 0.73 -5.67
CA GLU A 496 -19.95 1.07 -4.97
C GLU A 496 -19.82 2.41 -4.25
N ALA A 497 -20.68 3.36 -4.58
CA ALA A 497 -20.71 4.64 -3.89
C ALA A 497 -21.28 4.43 -2.49
N GLN A 498 -20.52 4.83 -1.48
CA GLN A 498 -20.91 4.66 -0.08
C GLN A 498 -21.56 5.93 0.49
N GLY A 499 -21.56 7.02 -0.27
CA GLY A 499 -22.26 8.26 0.03
C GLY A 499 -22.63 9.02 -1.24
N SER A 500 -23.56 9.95 -1.12
CA SER A 500 -23.97 10.83 -2.21
C SER A 500 -24.33 12.21 -1.69
N ILE A 501 -23.92 13.25 -2.41
CA ILE A 501 -24.14 14.65 -2.04
C ILE A 501 -24.73 15.38 -3.24
N LYS A 502 -25.88 16.04 -3.06
CA LYS A 502 -26.46 16.89 -4.11
C LYS A 502 -25.89 18.31 -4.03
N VAL A 503 -25.25 18.76 -5.11
CA VAL A 503 -24.82 20.16 -5.24
C VAL A 503 -25.87 20.95 -6.01
N VAL A 504 -26.37 22.02 -5.39
CA VAL A 504 -27.42 22.91 -5.92
C VAL A 504 -26.93 24.33 -6.16
#